data_AF-A0A929USS8-F1
#
_entry.id   AF-A0A929USS8-F1
#
_cell.length_a   1.000
_cell.length_b   1.000
_cell.length_c   1.000
_cell.angle_alpha   90.00
_cell.angle_beta   90.00
_cell.angle_gamma   90.00
#
_symmetry.space_group_name_H-M   'P 1'
#
loop_
_entity.id
_entity.type
_entity.pdbx_description
1 polymer ?
#
loop_
_entity_poly.entity_id
_entity_poly.type
_entity_poly.pdbx_seq_one_letter_code
_entity_poly.pdbx_strand_id
1 'polypeptide(L)'
;MGIDREGIEKDEEESLSLVIKGEGRMVEEIAKMIAEGRGQEAAQAITRAKQEGKAGSDWIVLEAELAVTEGRIEEARRLLAEGLEQDPEHSEFFVVLGETYSFENSNLAYLCFEQALLYCQKEEDEEMICAVMEEMRKRCGFRVRETSFLIVSYNDRELMKECVSAIRKSVRRGTYEIVVVDNRSTDGVQKWLRDQLDIRLIENGRNVGYPTGMNIAYRACRKENDIFMLNNDAVLTPNAYFWLRMALYAGREVGAVGPMSNEASGQTISPVPGTMEETFLLAKKINLPSENPCEEALSLT
;
A
#
# COMPACT_ATOMS: atom_id res chain seq x y z
N MET A 1 41.70 33.16 21.22
CA MET A 1 41.54 31.76 20.76
C MET A 1 40.15 31.66 20.16
N GLY A 2 39.99 32.05 18.89
CA GLY A 2 38.77 31.79 18.14
C GLY A 2 38.98 30.47 17.40
N ILE A 3 38.18 29.46 17.73
CA ILE A 3 38.21 28.18 17.04
C ILE A 3 37.36 28.35 15.78
N ASP A 4 38.02 28.19 14.65
CA ASP A 4 37.47 28.23 13.31
C ASP A 4 36.36 27.15 13.19
N ARG A 5 35.10 27.56 13.06
CA ARG A 5 33.94 26.65 12.95
C ARG A 5 33.49 26.44 11.50
N GLU A 6 34.08 27.13 10.53
CA GLU A 6 33.66 27.06 9.12
C GLU A 6 34.29 25.89 8.34
N GLY A 7 35.25 25.17 8.92
CA GLY A 7 35.94 24.05 8.27
C GLY A 7 35.38 22.64 8.55
N ILE A 8 34.48 22.49 9.55
CA ILE A 8 34.04 21.16 10.01
C ILE A 8 32.73 20.72 9.32
N GLU A 9 31.81 21.65 9.03
CA GLU A 9 30.50 21.31 8.43
C GLU A 9 30.60 20.88 6.95
N LYS A 10 31.54 21.44 6.17
CA LYS A 10 31.73 21.06 4.75
C LYS A 10 32.35 19.66 4.57
N ASP A 11 33.31 19.30 5.42
CA ASP A 11 34.01 18.01 5.33
C ASP A 11 33.09 16.84 5.77
N GLU A 12 32.19 17.05 6.73
CA GLU A 12 31.20 16.05 7.14
C GLU A 12 30.12 15.82 6.07
N GLU A 13 29.62 16.88 5.43
CA GLU A 13 28.58 16.81 4.40
C GLU A 13 29.09 16.16 3.10
N GLU A 14 30.34 16.47 2.71
CA GLU A 14 31.00 15.85 1.55
C GLU A 14 31.33 14.36 1.82
N SER A 15 31.79 14.03 3.04
CA SER A 15 32.03 12.66 3.51
C SER A 15 30.74 11.83 3.54
N LEU A 16 29.64 12.36 4.07
CA LEU A 16 28.32 11.73 4.05
C LEU A 16 27.83 11.49 2.61
N SER A 17 28.01 12.46 1.71
CA SER A 17 27.62 12.31 0.30
C SER A 17 28.42 11.23 -0.44
N LEU A 18 29.71 11.07 -0.12
CA LEU A 18 30.58 10.02 -0.65
C LEU A 18 30.25 8.66 -0.07
N VAL A 19 29.88 8.59 1.21
CA VAL A 19 29.41 7.36 1.87
C VAL A 19 28.08 6.91 1.29
N ILE A 20 27.11 7.80 1.09
CA ILE A 20 25.82 7.49 0.46
C ILE A 20 26.01 7.03 -0.99
N LYS A 21 26.87 7.70 -1.78
CA LYS A 21 27.22 7.26 -3.13
C LYS A 21 27.95 5.91 -3.15
N GLY A 22 28.79 5.65 -2.13
CA GLY A 22 29.52 4.39 -1.97
C GLY A 22 28.63 3.23 -1.56
N GLU A 23 27.65 3.48 -0.68
CA GLU A 23 26.62 2.51 -0.30
C GLU A 23 25.72 2.17 -1.48
N GLY A 24 25.24 3.17 -2.22
CA GLY A 24 24.42 2.94 -3.42
C GLY A 24 25.13 2.08 -4.46
N ARG A 25 26.41 2.35 -4.75
CA ARG A 25 27.20 1.54 -5.68
C ARG A 25 27.38 0.08 -5.22
N MET A 26 27.55 -0.13 -3.92
CA MET A 26 27.68 -1.47 -3.36
C MET A 26 26.37 -2.26 -3.46
N VAL A 27 25.24 -1.60 -3.19
CA VAL A 27 23.91 -2.18 -3.33
C VAL A 27 23.66 -2.60 -4.78
N GLU A 28 23.94 -1.72 -5.75
CA GLU A 28 23.81 -2.00 -7.19
C GLU A 28 24.69 -3.19 -7.63
N GLU A 29 25.92 -3.28 -7.14
CA GLU A 29 26.83 -4.39 -7.45
C GLU A 29 26.30 -5.72 -6.92
N ILE A 30 25.74 -5.74 -5.70
CA ILE A 30 25.15 -6.95 -5.10
C ILE A 30 23.85 -7.34 -5.83
N ALA A 31 22.96 -6.38 -6.13
CA ALA A 31 21.75 -6.63 -6.91
C ALA A 31 22.08 -7.29 -8.26
N LYS A 32 23.13 -6.79 -8.93
CA LYS A 32 23.64 -7.39 -10.16
C LYS A 32 24.16 -8.81 -9.96
N MET A 33 24.86 -9.11 -8.86
CA MET A 33 25.28 -10.49 -8.55
C MET A 33 24.08 -11.43 -8.41
N ILE A 34 23.01 -10.98 -7.75
CA ILE A 34 21.77 -11.75 -7.59
C ILE A 34 21.14 -12.02 -8.96
N ALA A 35 20.99 -10.98 -9.79
CA ALA A 35 20.45 -11.10 -11.15
C ALA A 35 21.29 -12.01 -12.08
N GLU A 36 22.61 -12.06 -11.88
CA GLU A 36 23.54 -12.94 -12.60
C GLU A 36 23.56 -14.40 -12.07
N GLY A 37 22.78 -14.71 -11.03
CA GLY A 37 22.74 -16.05 -10.42
C GLY A 37 23.95 -16.36 -9.52
N ARG A 38 24.70 -15.33 -9.09
CA ARG A 38 25.87 -15.45 -8.22
C ARG A 38 25.49 -15.35 -6.74
N GLY A 39 24.47 -16.11 -6.33
CA GLY A 39 23.84 -16.02 -5.00
C GLY A 39 24.82 -16.20 -3.82
N GLN A 40 25.80 -17.12 -3.93
CA GLN A 40 26.80 -17.32 -2.89
C GLN A 40 27.71 -16.09 -2.68
N GLU A 41 28.09 -15.42 -3.77
CA GLU A 41 28.91 -14.21 -3.70
C GLU A 41 28.11 -13.04 -3.13
N ALA A 42 26.85 -12.89 -3.57
CA ALA A 42 25.92 -11.90 -3.03
C ALA A 42 25.70 -12.09 -1.52
N ALA A 43 25.45 -13.32 -1.06
CA ALA A 43 25.28 -13.65 0.35
C ALA A 43 26.49 -13.26 1.20
N GLN A 44 27.70 -13.53 0.71
CA GLN A 44 28.94 -13.16 1.38
C GLN A 44 29.12 -11.64 1.44
N ALA A 45 28.82 -10.94 0.34
CA ALA A 45 28.91 -9.49 0.27
C ALA A 45 27.93 -8.81 1.24
N ILE A 46 26.67 -9.26 1.27
CA ILE A 46 25.64 -8.79 2.22
C ILE A 46 26.09 -9.04 3.66
N THR A 47 26.53 -10.25 3.98
CA THR A 47 26.99 -10.61 5.34
C THR A 47 28.13 -9.71 5.79
N ARG A 48 29.10 -9.46 4.91
CA ARG A 48 30.24 -8.58 5.20
C ARG A 48 29.78 -7.14 5.42
N ALA A 49 28.91 -6.61 4.57
CA ALA A 49 28.40 -5.26 4.70
C ALA A 49 27.67 -5.05 6.04
N LYS A 50 26.85 -6.02 6.46
CA LYS A 50 26.16 -5.99 7.77
C LYS A 50 27.14 -6.01 8.94
N GLN A 51 28.24 -6.77 8.84
CA GLN A 51 29.32 -6.75 9.85
C GLN A 51 30.03 -5.40 9.92
N GLU A 52 30.10 -4.68 8.80
CA GLU A 52 30.63 -3.33 8.70
C GLU A 52 29.60 -2.25 9.14
N GLY A 53 28.44 -2.68 9.65
CA GLY A 53 27.40 -1.80 10.21
C GLY A 53 26.39 -1.28 9.19
N LYS A 54 26.39 -1.79 7.96
CA LYS A 54 25.42 -1.41 6.93
C LYS A 54 24.05 -2.01 7.25
N ALA A 55 23.02 -1.18 7.20
CA ALA A 55 21.63 -1.53 7.51
C ALA A 55 20.68 -0.58 6.77
N GLY A 56 19.38 -0.87 6.78
CA GLY A 56 18.34 -0.07 6.14
C GLY A 56 17.56 -0.84 5.07
N SER A 57 16.58 -0.18 4.46
CA SER A 57 15.63 -0.80 3.54
C SER A 57 16.31 -1.50 2.37
N ASP A 58 17.27 -0.85 1.72
CA ASP A 58 18.00 -1.39 0.56
C ASP A 58 18.71 -2.72 0.86
N TRP A 59 19.23 -2.89 2.09
CA TRP A 59 19.87 -4.15 2.50
C TRP A 59 18.85 -5.26 2.73
N ILE A 60 17.69 -4.93 3.29
CA ILE A 60 16.58 -5.87 3.46
C ILE A 60 16.04 -6.29 2.09
N VAL A 61 15.94 -5.37 1.12
CA VAL A 61 15.57 -5.68 -0.27
C VAL A 61 16.52 -6.73 -0.85
N LEU A 62 17.84 -6.51 -0.79
CA LEU A 62 18.83 -7.46 -1.30
C LEU A 62 18.74 -8.85 -0.63
N GLU A 63 18.54 -8.90 0.69
CA GLU A 63 18.37 -10.15 1.41
C GLU A 63 17.09 -10.89 0.99
N ALA A 64 15.99 -10.16 0.83
CA ALA A 64 14.72 -10.71 0.41
C ALA A 64 14.77 -11.22 -1.05
N GLU A 65 15.36 -10.45 -1.97
CA GLU A 65 15.54 -10.83 -3.37
C GLU A 65 16.42 -12.09 -3.50
N LEU A 66 17.52 -12.14 -2.74
CA LEU A 66 18.36 -13.35 -2.66
C LEU A 66 17.57 -14.55 -2.12
N ALA A 67 16.74 -14.35 -1.09
CA ALA A 67 15.89 -15.41 -0.57
C ALA A 67 14.87 -15.90 -1.62
N VAL A 68 14.25 -15.01 -2.38
CA VAL A 68 13.32 -15.37 -3.48
C VAL A 68 14.04 -16.18 -4.56
N THR A 69 15.19 -15.71 -5.04
CA THR A 69 15.96 -16.39 -6.10
C THR A 69 16.46 -17.78 -5.68
N GLU A 70 16.71 -18.00 -4.39
CA GLU A 70 17.06 -19.31 -3.83
C GLU A 70 15.85 -20.17 -3.42
N GLY A 71 14.62 -19.68 -3.63
CA GLY A 71 13.38 -20.39 -3.28
C GLY A 71 13.05 -20.42 -1.78
N ARG A 72 13.70 -19.58 -0.97
CA ARG A 72 13.46 -19.39 0.47
C ARG A 72 12.30 -18.41 0.71
N ILE A 73 11.12 -18.75 0.19
CA ILE A 73 9.94 -17.86 0.14
C ILE A 73 9.50 -17.33 1.51
N GLU A 74 9.43 -18.20 2.53
CA GLU A 74 9.02 -17.76 3.88
C GLU A 74 10.04 -16.82 4.53
N GLU A 75 11.32 -16.99 4.21
CA GLU A 75 12.34 -16.08 4.67
C GLU A 75 12.22 -14.71 4.00
N ALA A 76 11.98 -14.68 2.69
CA ALA A 76 11.71 -13.44 1.96
C ALA A 76 10.51 -12.70 2.56
N ARG A 77 9.38 -13.39 2.81
CA ARG A 77 8.18 -12.79 3.44
C ARG A 77 8.49 -12.18 4.80
N ARG A 78 9.26 -12.87 5.63
CA ARG A 78 9.67 -12.37 6.96
C ARG A 78 10.53 -11.12 6.85
N LEU A 79 11.53 -11.12 5.96
CA LEU A 79 12.39 -9.96 5.72
C LEU A 79 11.58 -8.76 5.23
N LEU A 80 10.66 -8.98 4.30
CA LEU A 80 9.79 -7.94 3.76
C LEU A 80 8.82 -7.40 4.82
N ALA A 81 8.33 -8.24 5.74
CA ALA A 81 7.54 -7.79 6.87
C ALA A 81 8.35 -6.89 7.83
N GLU A 82 9.59 -7.28 8.16
CA GLU A 82 10.49 -6.45 8.98
C GLU A 82 10.82 -5.10 8.29
N GLY A 83 11.04 -5.14 6.97
CA GLY A 83 11.27 -3.93 6.17
C GLY A 83 10.06 -3.00 6.16
N LEU A 84 8.87 -3.53 5.85
CA LEU A 84 7.63 -2.75 5.78
C LEU A 84 7.17 -2.21 7.14
N GLU A 85 7.52 -2.85 8.25
CA GLU A 85 7.25 -2.28 9.58
C GLU A 85 8.05 -0.98 9.81
N GLN A 86 9.29 -0.94 9.31
CA GLN A 86 10.20 0.21 9.43
C GLN A 86 9.92 1.28 8.39
N ASP A 87 9.71 0.87 7.14
CA ASP A 87 9.53 1.74 5.98
C ASP A 87 8.32 1.25 5.13
N PRO A 88 7.08 1.56 5.56
CA PRO A 88 5.86 1.02 4.97
C PRO A 88 5.55 1.54 3.57
N GLU A 89 6.26 2.58 3.13
CA GLU A 89 6.10 3.23 1.84
C GLU A 89 7.29 2.92 0.91
N HIS A 90 8.12 1.94 1.24
CA HIS A 90 9.26 1.57 0.40
C HIS A 90 8.81 0.76 -0.84
N SER A 91 8.94 1.34 -2.03
CA SER A 91 8.43 0.74 -3.27
C SER A 91 9.07 -0.62 -3.61
N GLU A 92 10.37 -0.80 -3.36
CA GLU A 92 11.10 -2.03 -3.72
C GLU A 92 10.65 -3.24 -2.90
N PHE A 93 10.18 -3.06 -1.65
CA PHE A 93 9.57 -4.16 -0.90
C PHE A 93 8.33 -4.74 -1.60
N PHE A 94 7.53 -3.88 -2.23
CA PHE A 94 6.36 -4.32 -2.99
C PHE A 94 6.74 -4.97 -4.33
N VAL A 95 7.86 -4.55 -4.95
CA VAL A 95 8.40 -5.24 -6.14
C VAL A 95 8.80 -6.68 -5.78
N VAL A 96 9.61 -6.86 -4.73
CA VAL A 96 10.06 -8.19 -4.28
C VAL A 96 8.88 -9.03 -3.77
N LEU A 97 7.88 -8.45 -3.11
CA LEU A 97 6.63 -9.15 -2.80
C LEU A 97 5.91 -9.61 -4.07
N GLY A 98 5.87 -8.78 -5.11
CA GLY A 98 5.27 -9.13 -6.40
C GLY A 98 5.95 -10.31 -7.06
N GLU A 99 7.28 -10.34 -7.04
CA GLU A 99 8.08 -11.48 -7.51
C GLU A 99 7.81 -12.73 -6.67
N THR A 100 7.76 -12.59 -5.35
CA THR A 100 7.44 -13.67 -4.40
C THR A 100 6.10 -14.31 -4.75
N TYR A 101 5.03 -13.51 -4.92
CA TYR A 101 3.71 -14.02 -5.26
C TYR A 101 3.57 -14.47 -6.72
N SER A 102 4.49 -14.11 -7.61
CA SER A 102 4.40 -14.47 -9.03
C SER A 102 4.43 -15.98 -9.27
N PHE A 103 5.03 -16.73 -8.35
CA PHE A 103 5.07 -18.19 -8.34
C PHE A 103 3.77 -18.85 -7.87
N GLU A 104 2.93 -18.12 -7.14
CA GLU A 104 1.74 -18.67 -6.46
C GLU A 104 0.43 -18.14 -7.07
N ASN A 105 0.30 -16.82 -7.20
CA ASN A 105 -0.93 -16.17 -7.65
C ASN A 105 -0.60 -14.86 -8.39
N SER A 106 -0.78 -14.89 -9.71
CA SER A 106 -0.51 -13.75 -10.58
C SER A 106 -1.36 -12.51 -10.28
N ASN A 107 -2.54 -12.65 -9.67
CA ASN A 107 -3.35 -11.50 -9.27
C ASN A 107 -2.78 -10.81 -8.03
N LEU A 108 -2.26 -11.58 -7.07
CA LEU A 108 -1.59 -11.03 -5.89
C LEU A 108 -0.30 -10.31 -6.29
N ALA A 109 0.50 -10.95 -7.15
CA ALA A 109 1.70 -10.32 -7.71
C ALA A 109 1.38 -8.98 -8.39
N TYR A 110 0.30 -8.91 -9.17
CA TYR A 110 -0.13 -7.67 -9.82
C TYR A 110 -0.48 -6.58 -8.80
N LEU A 111 -1.16 -6.93 -7.71
CA LEU A 111 -1.50 -5.97 -6.65
C LEU A 111 -0.25 -5.43 -5.95
N CYS A 112 0.78 -6.27 -5.75
CA CYS A 112 2.06 -5.84 -5.22
C CYS A 112 2.73 -4.81 -6.14
N PHE A 113 2.78 -5.06 -7.45
CA PHE A 113 3.31 -4.09 -8.42
C PHE A 113 2.47 -2.80 -8.49
N GLU A 114 1.15 -2.89 -8.39
CA GLU A 114 0.28 -1.71 -8.31
C GLU A 114 0.58 -0.87 -7.07
N GLN A 115 0.86 -1.52 -5.93
CA GLN A 115 1.25 -0.85 -4.69
C GLN A 115 2.67 -0.28 -4.77
N ALA A 116 3.60 -0.96 -5.43
CA ALA A 116 4.94 -0.42 -5.71
C ALA A 116 4.85 0.89 -6.49
N LEU A 117 4.00 0.95 -7.52
CA LEU A 117 3.76 2.17 -8.31
C LEU A 117 3.11 3.32 -7.52
N LEU A 118 2.44 3.04 -6.39
CA LEU A 118 1.95 4.12 -5.52
C LEU A 118 3.11 4.89 -4.87
N TYR A 119 4.18 4.18 -4.51
CA TYR A 119 5.30 4.73 -3.76
C TYR A 119 6.56 4.97 -4.60
N CYS A 120 6.58 4.49 -5.85
CA CYS A 120 7.71 4.63 -6.75
C CYS A 120 7.97 6.12 -7.05
N GLN A 121 9.24 6.52 -6.96
CA GLN A 121 9.70 7.89 -7.23
C GLN A 121 10.67 7.97 -8.42
N LYS A 122 11.12 6.82 -8.95
CA LYS A 122 12.09 6.72 -10.04
C LYS A 122 11.34 6.38 -11.33
N GLU A 123 11.48 7.23 -12.35
CA GLU A 123 10.79 7.06 -13.65
C GLU A 123 11.15 5.74 -14.34
N GLU A 124 12.43 5.35 -14.30
CA GLU A 124 12.92 4.09 -14.88
C GLU A 124 12.26 2.85 -14.23
N ASP A 125 12.10 2.86 -12.90
CA ASP A 125 11.42 1.79 -12.16
C ASP A 125 9.92 1.77 -12.49
N GLU A 126 9.27 2.94 -12.58
CA GLU A 126 7.86 3.05 -12.96
C GLU A 126 7.61 2.44 -14.35
N GLU A 127 8.45 2.76 -15.34
CA GLU A 127 8.34 2.20 -16.69
C GLU A 127 8.47 0.67 -16.67
N MET A 128 9.44 0.16 -15.92
CA MET A 128 9.69 -1.28 -15.80
C MET A 128 8.51 -2.01 -15.14
N ILE A 129 8.01 -1.49 -14.02
CA ILE A 129 6.87 -2.07 -13.31
C ILE A 129 5.61 -2.02 -14.19
N CYS A 130 5.38 -0.91 -14.90
CA CYS A 130 4.27 -0.80 -15.84
C CYS A 130 4.35 -1.85 -16.96
N ALA A 131 5.53 -2.06 -17.56
CA ALA A 131 5.74 -3.06 -18.60
C ALA A 131 5.43 -4.48 -18.09
N VAL A 132 5.89 -4.83 -16.89
CA VAL A 132 5.57 -6.11 -16.24
C VAL A 132 4.06 -6.26 -16.04
N MET A 133 3.40 -5.24 -15.49
CA MET A 133 1.95 -5.26 -15.24
C MET A 133 1.13 -5.38 -16.52
N GLU A 134 1.55 -4.75 -17.62
CA GLU A 134 0.89 -4.88 -18.93
C GLU A 134 0.94 -6.31 -19.46
N GLU A 135 2.08 -6.99 -19.31
CA GLU A 135 2.20 -8.40 -19.68
C GLU A 135 1.35 -9.30 -18.78
N MET A 136 1.27 -9.00 -17.49
CA MET A 136 0.43 -9.76 -16.56
C MET A 136 -1.06 -9.67 -16.90
N ARG A 137 -1.54 -8.50 -17.33
CA ARG A 137 -2.93 -8.28 -17.76
C ARG A 137 -3.33 -9.15 -18.97
N LYS A 138 -2.36 -9.55 -19.79
CA LYS A 138 -2.57 -10.40 -20.97
C LYS A 138 -2.65 -11.90 -20.62
N ARG A 139 -2.27 -12.30 -19.41
CA ARG A 139 -2.22 -13.71 -18.99
C ARG A 139 -3.62 -14.26 -18.75
N CYS A 140 -3.81 -15.54 -19.09
CA CYS A 140 -5.03 -16.28 -18.74
C CYS A 140 -5.23 -16.28 -17.22
N GLY A 141 -6.43 -15.96 -16.75
CA GLY A 141 -6.78 -15.94 -15.33
C GLY A 141 -6.54 -14.61 -14.61
N PHE A 142 -6.06 -13.58 -15.31
CA PHE A 142 -6.04 -12.21 -14.79
C PHE A 142 -7.48 -11.71 -14.52
N ARG A 143 -7.72 -11.21 -13.31
CA ARG A 143 -9.06 -10.78 -12.86
C ARG A 143 -9.08 -9.50 -12.06
N VAL A 144 -7.93 -8.91 -11.74
CA VAL A 144 -7.84 -7.70 -10.91
C VAL A 144 -8.61 -6.54 -11.56
N ARG A 145 -9.51 -5.92 -10.81
CA ARG A 145 -10.35 -4.79 -11.25
C ARG A 145 -9.90 -3.46 -10.64
N GLU A 146 -10.38 -2.35 -11.19
CA GLU A 146 -10.32 -1.06 -10.50
C GLU A 146 -11.33 -1.04 -9.35
N THR A 147 -11.24 -0.04 -8.46
CA THR A 147 -12.15 0.08 -7.31
C THR A 147 -13.09 1.29 -7.43
N SER A 148 -14.35 1.12 -7.06
CA SER A 148 -15.30 2.22 -6.84
C SER A 148 -15.51 2.43 -5.35
N PHE A 149 -15.00 3.54 -4.82
CA PHE A 149 -15.27 3.97 -3.45
C PHE A 149 -16.66 4.60 -3.38
N LEU A 150 -17.56 3.95 -2.67
CA LEU A 150 -18.94 4.41 -2.49
C LEU A 150 -19.10 5.01 -1.09
N ILE A 151 -19.46 6.29 -1.04
CA ILE A 151 -19.59 7.04 0.21
C ILE A 151 -20.96 7.69 0.26
N VAL A 152 -21.66 7.53 1.38
CA VAL A 152 -22.87 8.29 1.69
C VAL A 152 -22.49 9.42 2.63
N SER A 153 -22.77 10.67 2.24
CA SER A 153 -22.47 11.86 3.02
C SER A 153 -23.72 12.40 3.70
N TYR A 154 -23.62 12.71 5.00
CA TYR A 154 -24.63 13.46 5.74
C TYR A 154 -23.94 14.32 6.82
N ASN A 155 -23.56 15.54 6.44
CA ASN A 155 -22.69 16.44 7.20
C ASN A 155 -21.26 15.88 7.39
N ASP A 156 -20.57 16.32 8.44
CA ASP A 156 -19.18 16.04 8.80
C ASP A 156 -18.15 16.41 7.74
N ARG A 157 -18.23 17.65 7.25
CA ARG A 157 -17.36 18.21 6.21
C ARG A 157 -15.86 17.94 6.44
N GLU A 158 -15.36 18.11 7.65
CA GLU A 158 -13.91 17.93 7.91
C GLU A 158 -13.53 16.44 7.88
N LEU A 159 -14.35 15.55 8.44
CA LEU A 159 -14.13 14.10 8.34
C LEU A 159 -14.21 13.61 6.89
N MET A 160 -15.16 14.13 6.11
CA MET A 160 -15.24 13.83 4.68
C MET A 160 -13.96 14.22 3.93
N LYS A 161 -13.35 15.37 4.27
CA LYS A 161 -12.07 15.77 3.67
C LYS A 161 -10.95 14.80 4.04
N GLU A 162 -10.89 14.37 5.30
CA GLU A 162 -9.91 13.39 5.77
C GLU A 162 -10.10 12.04 5.08
N CYS A 163 -11.34 11.55 5.00
CA CYS A 163 -11.72 10.33 4.29
C CYS A 163 -11.27 10.34 2.81
N VAL A 164 -11.64 11.40 2.07
CA VAL A 164 -11.23 11.55 0.66
C VAL A 164 -9.72 11.72 0.53
N SER A 165 -9.07 12.45 1.46
CA SER A 165 -7.62 12.59 1.46
C SER A 165 -6.92 11.26 1.71
N ALA A 166 -7.49 10.38 2.55
CA ALA A 166 -6.93 9.07 2.82
C ALA A 166 -6.97 8.19 1.56
N ILE A 167 -8.11 8.16 0.86
CA ILE A 167 -8.22 7.43 -0.43
C ILE A 167 -7.14 7.91 -1.42
N ARG A 168 -7.01 9.23 -1.60
CA ARG A 168 -6.04 9.82 -2.55
C ARG A 168 -4.57 9.53 -2.19
N LYS A 169 -4.26 9.28 -0.92
CA LYS A 169 -2.92 8.94 -0.45
C LYS A 169 -2.64 7.44 -0.51
N SER A 170 -3.64 6.62 -0.25
CA SER A 170 -3.49 5.16 -0.10
C SER A 170 -3.72 4.38 -1.39
N VAL A 171 -4.20 5.01 -2.46
CA VAL A 171 -4.57 4.33 -3.71
C VAL A 171 -4.00 5.07 -4.91
N ARG A 172 -3.39 4.32 -5.83
CA ARG A 172 -2.79 4.89 -7.05
C ARG A 172 -3.84 5.61 -7.88
N ARG A 173 -3.55 6.84 -8.29
CA ARG A 173 -4.46 7.62 -9.15
C ARG A 173 -4.72 6.89 -10.47
N GLY A 174 -5.96 6.92 -10.90
CA GLY A 174 -6.38 6.27 -12.16
C GLY A 174 -6.78 4.79 -12.00
N THR A 175 -6.60 4.17 -10.83
CA THR A 175 -7.06 2.80 -10.56
C THR A 175 -8.36 2.74 -9.74
N TYR A 176 -8.99 3.90 -9.52
CA TYR A 176 -10.24 4.01 -8.78
C TYR A 176 -11.12 5.17 -9.23
N GLU A 177 -12.37 5.16 -8.78
CA GLU A 177 -13.26 6.32 -8.78
C GLU A 177 -13.86 6.54 -7.38
N ILE A 178 -14.31 7.76 -7.09
CA ILE A 178 -15.04 8.10 -5.87
C ILE A 178 -16.45 8.53 -6.25
N VAL A 179 -17.45 7.82 -5.72
CA VAL A 179 -18.86 8.14 -5.89
C VAL A 179 -19.44 8.55 -4.54
N VAL A 180 -19.87 9.81 -4.43
CA VAL A 180 -20.46 10.35 -3.20
C VAL A 180 -21.94 10.61 -3.42
N VAL A 181 -22.77 10.07 -2.55
CA VAL A 181 -24.21 10.38 -2.47
C VAL A 181 -24.44 11.28 -1.27
N ASP A 182 -24.75 12.55 -1.50
CA ASP A 182 -25.08 13.49 -0.44
C ASP A 182 -26.57 13.42 -0.08
N ASN A 183 -26.82 13.17 1.21
CA ASN A 183 -28.14 13.01 1.82
C ASN A 183 -28.69 14.31 2.41
N ARG A 184 -28.53 15.43 1.68
CA ARG A 184 -28.99 16.78 2.06
C ARG A 184 -28.24 17.32 3.27
N SER A 185 -26.91 17.35 3.18
CA SER A 185 -26.07 17.96 4.20
C SER A 185 -26.26 19.48 4.26
N THR A 186 -26.04 20.06 5.43
CA THR A 186 -26.26 21.51 5.71
C THR A 186 -25.04 22.23 6.26
N ASP A 187 -23.94 21.52 6.50
CA ASP A 187 -22.69 22.02 7.07
C ASP A 187 -21.69 22.57 6.03
N GLY A 188 -22.11 22.59 4.76
CA GLY A 188 -21.30 23.05 3.64
C GLY A 188 -20.43 21.97 2.97
N VAL A 189 -20.53 20.69 3.37
CA VAL A 189 -19.84 19.59 2.68
C VAL A 189 -20.25 19.47 1.21
N GLN A 190 -21.54 19.71 0.89
CA GLN A 190 -22.03 19.75 -0.49
C GLN A 190 -21.26 20.74 -1.37
N LYS A 191 -21.02 21.95 -0.86
CA LYS A 191 -20.28 22.97 -1.61
C LYS A 191 -18.86 22.49 -1.87
N TRP A 192 -18.20 21.97 -0.85
CA TRP A 192 -16.84 21.44 -0.98
C TRP A 192 -16.76 20.26 -1.96
N LEU A 193 -17.74 19.34 -1.92
CA LEU A 193 -17.83 18.20 -2.83
C LEU A 193 -18.01 18.62 -4.30
N ARG A 194 -18.80 19.67 -4.58
CA ARG A 194 -18.95 20.21 -5.95
C ARG A 194 -17.64 20.76 -6.52
N ASP A 195 -16.73 21.20 -5.66
CA ASP A 195 -15.42 21.72 -6.06
C ASP A 195 -14.40 20.60 -6.35
N GLN A 196 -14.74 19.32 -6.11
CA GLN A 196 -13.84 18.17 -6.34
C GLN A 196 -14.07 17.56 -7.74
N LEU A 197 -13.09 17.68 -8.63
CA LEU A 197 -13.21 17.23 -10.03
C LEU A 197 -13.10 15.70 -10.22
N ASP A 198 -12.51 15.01 -9.26
CA ASP A 198 -12.30 13.56 -9.24
C ASP A 198 -13.42 12.80 -8.50
N ILE A 199 -14.43 13.52 -7.98
CA ILE A 199 -15.57 12.94 -7.28
C ILE A 199 -16.83 13.01 -8.14
N ARG A 200 -17.49 11.87 -8.29
CA ARG A 200 -18.85 11.81 -8.83
C ARG A 200 -19.86 12.07 -7.72
N LEU A 201 -20.32 13.31 -7.62
CA LEU A 201 -21.32 13.73 -6.63
C LEU A 201 -22.75 13.49 -7.13
N ILE A 202 -23.60 12.93 -6.26
CA ILE A 202 -25.04 12.77 -6.45
C ILE A 202 -25.75 13.44 -5.29
N GLU A 203 -26.49 14.51 -5.55
CA GLU A 203 -27.22 15.26 -4.52
C GLU A 203 -28.70 14.81 -4.48
N ASN A 204 -29.10 14.09 -3.41
CA ASN A 204 -30.45 13.52 -3.32
C ASN A 204 -31.54 14.55 -2.99
N GLY A 205 -31.18 15.74 -2.52
CA GLY A 205 -32.11 16.78 -2.06
C GLY A 205 -32.90 16.43 -0.79
N ARG A 206 -32.83 15.18 -0.31
CA ARG A 206 -33.39 14.68 0.95
C ARG A 206 -32.51 13.58 1.53
N ASN A 207 -32.60 13.37 2.84
CA ASN A 207 -31.96 12.22 3.48
C ASN A 207 -32.79 10.96 3.21
N VAL A 208 -32.21 9.99 2.50
CA VAL A 208 -32.85 8.70 2.15
C VAL A 208 -32.36 7.53 3.01
N GLY A 209 -31.53 7.80 4.02
CA GLY A 209 -30.83 6.81 4.83
C GLY A 209 -29.63 6.18 4.12
N TYR A 210 -28.79 5.48 4.90
CA TYR A 210 -27.55 4.88 4.41
C TYR A 210 -27.77 3.77 3.36
N PRO A 211 -28.63 2.75 3.58
CA PRO A 211 -28.80 1.67 2.60
C PRO A 211 -29.31 2.16 1.25
N THR A 212 -30.27 3.08 1.24
CA THR A 212 -30.79 3.67 0.00
C THR A 212 -29.73 4.52 -0.69
N GLY A 213 -28.98 5.33 0.08
CA GLY A 213 -27.86 6.11 -0.45
C GLY A 213 -26.81 5.22 -1.11
N MET A 214 -26.45 4.12 -0.47
CA MET A 214 -25.46 3.17 -0.99
C MET A 214 -25.95 2.48 -2.27
N ASN A 215 -27.23 2.09 -2.32
CA ASN A 215 -27.82 1.52 -3.54
C ASN A 215 -27.83 2.52 -4.71
N ILE A 216 -27.95 3.82 -4.44
CA ILE A 216 -27.84 4.87 -5.46
C ILE A 216 -26.39 4.97 -5.94
N ALA A 217 -25.41 4.97 -5.02
CA ALA A 217 -23.99 5.01 -5.36
C ALA A 217 -23.59 3.79 -6.22
N TYR A 218 -24.00 2.59 -5.83
CA TYR A 218 -23.74 1.35 -6.56
C TYR A 218 -24.33 1.35 -7.98
N ARG A 219 -25.53 1.90 -8.17
CA ARG A 219 -26.12 2.03 -9.51
C ARG A 219 -25.41 3.05 -10.40
N ALA A 220 -24.69 3.98 -9.78
CA ALA A 220 -23.98 5.03 -10.48
C ALA A 220 -22.53 4.66 -10.81
N CYS A 221 -21.87 3.81 -10.04
CA CYS A 221 -20.47 3.45 -10.27
C CYS A 221 -20.26 2.63 -11.56
N ARG A 222 -19.00 2.47 -11.95
CA ARG A 222 -18.56 1.55 -13.01
C ARG A 222 -18.89 0.12 -12.60
N LYS A 223 -19.46 -0.65 -13.53
CA LYS A 223 -20.02 -1.99 -13.23
C LYS A 223 -18.94 -3.05 -13.08
N GLU A 224 -17.79 -2.81 -13.70
CA GLU A 224 -16.66 -3.73 -13.77
C GLU A 224 -15.74 -3.62 -12.56
N ASN A 225 -15.93 -2.60 -11.72
CA ASN A 225 -15.09 -2.30 -10.57
C ASN A 225 -15.47 -3.16 -9.36
N ASP A 226 -14.47 -3.43 -8.52
CA ASP A 226 -14.69 -3.87 -7.15
C ASP A 226 -15.37 -2.75 -6.36
N ILE A 227 -16.25 -3.11 -5.43
CA ILE A 227 -17.01 -2.15 -4.64
C ILE A 227 -16.36 -2.00 -3.26
N PHE A 228 -15.94 -0.78 -2.93
CA PHE A 228 -15.46 -0.44 -1.59
C PHE A 228 -16.46 0.49 -0.92
N MET A 229 -17.21 -0.03 0.06
CA MET A 229 -18.16 0.76 0.85
C MET A 229 -17.43 1.44 2.01
N LEU A 230 -17.50 2.76 2.09
CA LEU A 230 -16.77 3.53 3.10
C LEU A 230 -17.69 4.60 3.70
N ASN A 231 -17.69 4.72 5.03
CA ASN A 231 -18.36 5.83 5.70
C ASN A 231 -17.56 7.13 5.51
N ASN A 232 -18.24 8.28 5.57
CA ASN A 232 -17.61 9.59 5.40
C ASN A 232 -16.67 10.01 6.55
N ASP A 233 -16.61 9.22 7.62
CA ASP A 233 -15.75 9.40 8.79
C ASP A 233 -14.62 8.36 8.89
N ALA A 234 -14.52 7.45 7.92
CA ALA A 234 -13.49 6.42 7.90
C ALA A 234 -12.22 6.89 7.18
N VAL A 235 -11.07 6.59 7.78
CA VAL A 235 -9.73 6.92 7.26
C VAL A 235 -8.97 5.62 6.99
N LEU A 236 -8.47 5.46 5.77
CA LEU A 236 -7.61 4.32 5.42
C LEU A 236 -6.23 4.51 6.07
N THR A 237 -5.78 3.50 6.80
CA THR A 237 -4.44 3.45 7.37
C THR A 237 -3.42 2.94 6.32
N PRO A 238 -2.11 3.16 6.53
CA PRO A 238 -1.08 2.74 5.58
C PRO A 238 -1.23 1.27 5.18
N ASN A 239 -1.20 1.02 3.87
CA ASN A 239 -1.33 -0.31 3.25
C ASN A 239 -2.63 -1.09 3.55
N ALA A 240 -3.62 -0.54 4.28
CA ALA A 240 -4.85 -1.26 4.61
C ALA A 240 -5.65 -1.66 3.36
N TYR A 241 -5.80 -0.72 2.43
CA TYR A 241 -6.46 -0.99 1.14
C TYR A 241 -5.75 -2.11 0.38
N PHE A 242 -4.42 -2.05 0.30
CA PHE A 242 -3.60 -3.08 -0.34
C PHE A 242 -3.89 -4.47 0.25
N TRP A 243 -3.83 -4.63 1.57
CA TRP A 243 -4.05 -5.93 2.21
C TRP A 243 -5.48 -6.44 2.10
N LEU A 244 -6.48 -5.55 2.13
CA LEU A 244 -7.86 -5.93 1.82
C LEU A 244 -7.98 -6.49 0.40
N ARG A 245 -7.32 -5.84 -0.58
CA ARG A 245 -7.27 -6.38 -1.95
C ARG A 245 -6.53 -7.70 -2.04
N MET A 246 -5.42 -7.85 -1.34
CA MET A 246 -4.69 -9.12 -1.28
C MET A 246 -5.60 -10.25 -0.78
N ALA A 247 -6.38 -10.02 0.28
CA ALA A 247 -7.35 -10.99 0.79
C ALA A 247 -8.47 -11.28 -0.22
N LEU A 248 -9.03 -10.25 -0.87
CA LEU A 248 -10.12 -10.40 -1.86
C LEU A 248 -9.68 -11.26 -3.07
N TYR A 249 -8.41 -11.13 -3.47
CA TYR A 249 -7.86 -11.82 -4.64
C TYR A 249 -7.06 -13.10 -4.30
N ALA A 250 -7.03 -13.49 -3.02
CA ALA A 250 -6.34 -14.70 -2.56
C ALA A 250 -6.94 -15.97 -3.18
N GLY A 251 -8.26 -16.05 -3.28
CA GLY A 251 -9.01 -17.20 -3.78
C GLY A 251 -10.12 -16.82 -4.76
N ARG A 252 -10.73 -17.79 -5.47
CA ARG A 252 -11.92 -17.55 -6.32
C ARG A 252 -13.22 -17.63 -5.54
N GLU A 253 -13.16 -18.24 -4.37
CA GLU A 253 -14.21 -18.42 -3.39
C GLU A 253 -14.43 -17.18 -2.52
N VAL A 254 -13.48 -16.25 -2.48
CA VAL A 254 -13.58 -15.02 -1.69
C VAL A 254 -14.49 -14.03 -2.42
N GLY A 255 -15.68 -13.80 -1.86
CA GLY A 255 -16.68 -12.88 -2.42
C GLY A 255 -16.66 -11.47 -1.81
N ALA A 256 -16.18 -11.33 -0.57
CA ALA A 256 -16.10 -10.06 0.15
C ALA A 256 -15.05 -10.15 1.26
N VAL A 257 -14.51 -9.00 1.64
CA VAL A 257 -13.56 -8.82 2.75
C VAL A 257 -13.92 -7.55 3.52
N GLY A 258 -13.52 -7.48 4.79
CA GLY A 258 -13.70 -6.29 5.63
C GLY A 258 -12.51 -6.11 6.56
N PRO A 259 -12.16 -4.86 6.91
CA PRO A 259 -11.09 -4.59 7.87
C PRO A 259 -11.55 -4.82 9.30
N MET A 260 -10.59 -4.99 10.20
CA MET A 260 -10.78 -4.65 11.61
C MET A 260 -10.68 -3.13 11.76
N SER A 261 -11.64 -2.52 12.45
CA SER A 261 -11.74 -1.06 12.64
C SER A 261 -11.57 -0.70 14.12
N ASN A 262 -11.34 0.56 14.45
CA ASN A 262 -11.43 1.04 15.83
C ASN A 262 -12.88 1.16 16.31
N GLU A 263 -13.83 1.34 15.39
CA GLU A 263 -15.24 1.59 15.71
C GLU A 263 -16.14 0.83 14.72
N ALA A 264 -16.31 -0.48 14.89
CA ALA A 264 -17.22 -1.30 14.09
C ALA A 264 -17.85 -2.43 14.90
N SER A 265 -19.18 -2.56 14.83
CA SER A 265 -19.91 -3.60 15.57
C SER A 265 -19.43 -5.01 15.19
N GLY A 266 -18.78 -5.71 16.13
CA GLY A 266 -18.27 -7.07 15.94
C GLY A 266 -16.93 -7.16 15.20
N GLN A 267 -16.38 -6.04 14.73
CA GLN A 267 -15.12 -5.97 13.97
C GLN A 267 -14.22 -4.86 14.53
N THR A 268 -14.20 -4.72 15.86
CA THR A 268 -13.40 -3.72 16.56
C THR A 268 -12.07 -4.32 17.03
N ILE A 269 -10.96 -3.67 16.72
CA ILE A 269 -9.65 -4.00 17.28
C ILE A 269 -9.64 -3.82 18.81
N SER A 270 -8.94 -4.71 19.52
CA SER A 270 -8.82 -4.65 20.97
C SER A 270 -7.37 -4.80 21.41
N PRO A 271 -6.80 -3.85 22.18
CA PRO A 271 -7.42 -2.62 22.66
C PRO A 271 -7.65 -1.60 21.54
N VAL A 272 -8.68 -0.76 21.68
CA VAL A 272 -8.95 0.35 20.75
C VAL A 272 -7.91 1.45 20.97
N PRO A 273 -7.16 1.88 19.94
CA PRO A 273 -6.25 3.02 20.03
C PRO A 273 -7.01 4.30 20.38
N GLY A 274 -6.43 5.15 21.23
CA GLY A 274 -7.06 6.39 21.68
C GLY A 274 -6.92 7.55 20.69
N THR A 275 -5.99 7.46 19.73
CA THR A 275 -5.74 8.51 18.74
C THR A 275 -5.54 7.94 17.32
N MET A 276 -5.68 8.81 16.32
CA MET A 276 -5.37 8.46 14.92
C MET A 276 -3.89 8.10 14.74
N GLU A 277 -2.97 8.77 15.43
CA GLU A 277 -1.55 8.45 15.40
C GLU A 277 -1.27 7.05 15.93
N GLU A 278 -1.86 6.70 17.09
CA GLU A 278 -1.75 5.34 17.65
C GLU A 278 -2.35 4.29 16.72
N THR A 279 -3.46 4.63 16.04
CA THR A 279 -4.09 3.74 15.05
C THR A 279 -3.16 3.50 13.85
N PHE A 280 -2.48 4.54 13.37
CA PHE A 280 -1.53 4.44 12.26
C PHE A 280 -0.27 3.65 12.68
N LEU A 281 0.24 3.85 13.90
CA LEU A 281 1.37 3.08 14.43
C LEU A 281 1.02 1.61 14.60
N LEU A 282 -0.20 1.29 15.05
CA LEU A 282 -0.67 -0.08 15.12
C LEU A 282 -0.81 -0.68 13.72
N ALA A 283 -1.40 0.06 12.78
CA ALA A 283 -1.57 -0.38 11.39
C ALA A 283 -0.24 -0.79 10.76
N LYS A 284 0.85 -0.03 10.97
CA LYS A 284 2.19 -0.40 10.46
C LYS A 284 2.70 -1.75 10.96
N LYS A 285 2.26 -2.20 12.14
CA LYS A 285 2.67 -3.47 12.75
C LYS A 285 1.83 -4.67 12.32
N ILE A 286 0.62 -4.42 11.82
CA ILE A 286 -0.34 -5.49 11.48
C ILE A 286 -0.57 -5.61 9.97
N ASN A 287 -0.42 -4.51 9.22
CA ASN A 287 -0.55 -4.47 7.77
C ASN A 287 0.77 -4.91 7.12
N LEU A 288 1.17 -6.15 7.41
CA LEU A 288 2.41 -6.78 6.96
C LEU A 288 2.12 -8.13 6.30
N PRO A 289 3.05 -8.66 5.48
CA PRO A 289 2.97 -10.02 4.98
C PRO A 289 2.78 -11.02 6.13
N SER A 290 1.74 -11.84 6.04
CA SER A 290 1.39 -12.85 7.05
C SER A 290 0.89 -14.11 6.37
N GLU A 291 1.25 -15.28 6.92
CA GLU A 291 0.70 -16.57 6.49
C GLU A 291 -0.81 -16.65 6.73
N ASN A 292 -1.32 -16.01 7.79
CA ASN A 292 -2.73 -16.03 8.18
C ASN A 292 -3.26 -14.60 8.37
N PRO A 293 -3.58 -13.88 7.28
CA PRO A 293 -3.99 -12.48 7.36
C PRO A 293 -5.47 -12.30 7.77
N CYS A 294 -6.28 -13.36 7.75
CA CYS A 294 -7.71 -13.30 8.07
C CYS A 294 -7.97 -13.75 9.51
N GLU A 295 -8.57 -12.87 10.32
CA GLU A 295 -9.03 -13.18 11.69
C GLU A 295 -10.24 -14.13 11.69
N GLU A 296 -11.16 -13.96 10.75
CA GLU A 296 -12.39 -14.76 10.64
C GLU A 296 -12.75 -15.00 9.17
N ALA A 297 -13.21 -16.21 8.86
CA ALA A 297 -13.64 -16.60 7.52
C ALA A 297 -15.02 -17.26 7.58
N LEU A 298 -16.00 -16.66 6.90
CA LEU A 298 -17.37 -17.17 6.80
C LEU A 298 -17.64 -17.66 5.38
N SER A 299 -18.20 -18.86 5.27
CA SER A 299 -18.60 -19.44 3.99
C SER A 299 -20.12 -19.50 3.90
N LEU A 300 -20.68 -18.96 2.82
CA LEU A 300 -22.09 -19.08 2.48
C LEU A 300 -22.31 -20.43 1.76
N THR A 301 -22.24 -21.53 2.49
CA THR A 301 -22.61 -22.89 2.01
C THR A 301 -24.08 -23.19 2.24
#